data_AF-A0A061RLX0-F1
#
_entry.id   AF-A0A061RLX0-F1
#
_cell.length_a   1.000
_cell.length_b   1.000
_cell.length_c   1.000
_cell.angle_alpha   90.00
_cell.angle_beta   90.00
_cell.angle_gamma   90.00
#
_symmetry.space_group_name_H-M   'P 1'
#
loop_
_entity.id
_entity.type
_entity.pdbx_description
1 polymer ?
#
loop_
_entity_poly.entity_id
_entity_poly.type
_entity_poly.pdbx_seq_one_letter_code
_entity_poly.pdbx_strand_id
1 'polypeptide(L)'
;MSCSELLLWLRNNGGFVSDKVSLFAESSAADQKDKTIRAVKPICEDEKILVVPMEVCIYYDEDIIQRLIDVDESCATSQIRKRAPSLDPFLATTLLVLHEQSKGESSRYWAYLSALPRELDCTIFWTPEELEFLTGTSIAGADDAVKEAFQQKVKPLLSERADLWAPKFQTYNAFRLAYSLVQSRGFRMRKENWLTGEALEGDHLYMLPAIDMLNHSAREGLRNAELSKVDEPMSAELGDGRVASFAGFFAVRASRRIEEGEELLISYGDLGDAQLLRTYGFVEDVGSRRRGDGAAWNPNNRIMLSFAEVTAACRETMRKDGADAPADDRAELLHRHGVDLDDPLPDDLLAAVVVMHMDEEELREVAAAAGGDGWLDELRRSPSLRRFEECESLHRAFRARTPLLHWCREDLGEAAPLRRRYAQRVAEAELRVLEHATKSCLELMCSAQEDGDEDDEEEADDEEADEEESGGSSGGSDEDPCEPTGVEAKRRRVG
;
A
#
# COMPACT_ATOMS: atom_id res chain seq x y z
N MET A 1 15.14 30.35 -3.77
CA MET A 1 16.27 29.80 -4.56
C MET A 1 15.74 29.32 -5.89
N SER A 2 16.52 29.53 -6.95
CA SER A 2 16.13 29.26 -8.33
C SER A 2 16.56 27.85 -8.75
N CYS A 3 15.86 27.27 -9.72
CA CYS A 3 16.20 26.00 -10.39
C CYS A 3 17.69 25.86 -10.72
N SER A 4 18.33 26.98 -11.10
CA SER A 4 19.75 27.07 -11.42
C SER A 4 20.70 26.67 -10.29
N GLU A 5 20.37 26.95 -9.03
CA GLU A 5 21.25 26.63 -7.89
C GLU A 5 21.29 25.14 -7.60
N LEU A 6 20.13 24.47 -7.67
CA LEU A 6 20.04 23.01 -7.54
C LEU A 6 20.80 22.31 -8.67
N LEU A 7 20.58 22.73 -9.92
CA LEU A 7 21.27 22.16 -11.08
C LEU A 7 22.79 22.31 -11.00
N LEU A 8 23.25 23.51 -10.60
CA LEU A 8 24.67 23.77 -10.44
C LEU A 8 25.26 22.91 -9.31
N TRP A 9 24.57 22.83 -8.16
CA TRP A 9 24.99 21.97 -7.06
C TRP A 9 25.05 20.50 -7.47
N LEU A 10 24.04 19.99 -8.17
CA LEU A 10 23.99 18.60 -8.60
C LEU A 10 25.15 18.28 -9.55
N ARG A 11 25.41 19.15 -10.54
CA ARG A 11 26.56 19.02 -11.45
C ARG A 11 27.91 19.08 -10.72
N ASN A 12 28.03 19.97 -9.72
CA ASN A 12 29.25 20.08 -8.90
C ASN A 12 29.49 18.83 -8.03
N ASN A 13 28.50 17.98 -7.87
CA ASN A 13 28.61 16.73 -7.13
C ASN A 13 28.41 15.49 -8.02
N GLY A 14 28.72 15.59 -9.32
CA GLY A 14 28.78 14.44 -10.24
C GLY A 14 27.43 13.98 -10.82
N GLY A 15 26.36 14.71 -10.55
CA GLY A 15 25.06 14.45 -11.17
C GLY A 15 24.95 15.01 -12.60
N PHE A 16 23.97 14.50 -13.32
CA PHE A 16 23.67 14.85 -14.71
C PHE A 16 22.20 15.21 -14.85
N VAL A 17 21.92 16.27 -15.62
CA VAL A 17 20.57 16.64 -16.08
C VAL A 17 20.66 16.95 -17.55
N SER A 18 19.82 16.28 -18.36
CA SER A 18 19.76 16.50 -19.80
C SER A 18 19.37 17.95 -20.12
N ASP A 19 19.98 18.54 -21.15
CA ASP A 19 19.62 19.87 -21.67
C ASP A 19 18.26 19.87 -22.40
N LYS A 20 17.67 18.68 -22.58
CA LYS A 20 16.35 18.46 -23.17
C LYS A 20 15.21 18.51 -22.17
N VAL A 21 15.48 18.71 -20.88
CA VAL A 21 14.42 18.88 -19.86
C VAL A 21 14.51 20.21 -19.13
N SER A 22 13.35 20.72 -18.72
CA SER A 22 13.25 21.82 -17.78
C SER A 22 12.74 21.28 -16.45
N LEU A 23 13.55 21.43 -15.39
CA LEU A 23 13.08 21.25 -14.01
C LEU A 23 12.21 22.44 -13.60
N PHE A 24 11.27 22.21 -12.69
CA PHE A 24 10.36 23.24 -12.16
C PHE A 24 9.48 23.91 -13.20
N ALA A 25 9.09 23.19 -14.26
CA ALA A 25 8.05 23.67 -15.16
C ALA A 25 6.72 23.76 -14.41
N GLU A 26 5.87 24.73 -14.79
CA GLU A 26 4.50 24.78 -14.27
C GLU A 26 3.72 23.55 -14.78
N SER A 27 2.97 22.92 -13.88
CA SER A 27 2.02 21.88 -14.28
C SER A 27 0.92 22.50 -15.15
N SER A 28 0.49 21.76 -16.18
CA SER A 28 -0.63 22.18 -17.04
C SER A 28 -1.99 21.87 -16.41
N ALA A 29 -2.02 21.18 -15.26
CA ALA A 29 -3.22 20.91 -14.50
C ALA A 29 -3.61 22.17 -13.72
N ALA A 30 -4.76 22.75 -14.05
CA ALA A 30 -5.23 24.04 -13.51
C ALA A 30 -5.33 24.08 -11.98
N ASP A 31 -5.42 22.92 -11.33
CA ASP A 31 -5.55 22.75 -9.88
C ASP A 31 -4.25 22.27 -9.19
N GLN A 32 -3.19 21.90 -9.91
CA GLN A 32 -1.88 21.53 -9.32
C GLN A 32 -0.86 22.64 -9.55
N LYS A 33 -0.51 23.37 -8.49
CA LYS A 33 0.61 24.35 -8.53
C LYS A 33 1.98 23.68 -8.44
N ASP A 34 2.03 22.35 -8.61
CA ASP A 34 3.24 21.60 -8.34
C ASP A 34 4.24 21.72 -9.49
N LYS A 35 5.51 21.71 -9.09
CA LYS A 35 6.65 21.82 -10.00
C LYS A 35 6.87 20.47 -10.66
N THR A 36 6.93 20.45 -11.99
CA THR A 36 7.14 19.22 -12.77
C THR A 36 8.40 19.28 -13.62
N ILE A 37 8.74 18.16 -14.26
CA ILE A 37 9.77 18.06 -15.30
C ILE A 37 9.09 17.93 -16.66
N ARG A 38 9.44 18.80 -17.60
CA ARG A 38 8.96 18.74 -18.99
C ARG A 38 10.10 18.62 -19.98
N ALA A 39 9.86 17.90 -21.07
CA ALA A 39 10.73 17.90 -22.23
C ALA A 39 10.67 19.27 -22.93
N VAL A 40 11.82 19.89 -23.18
CA VAL A 40 11.96 21.11 -24.00
C VAL A 40 12.51 20.79 -25.39
N LYS A 41 12.87 19.53 -25.63
CA LYS A 41 13.26 18.97 -26.93
C LYS A 41 12.84 17.49 -26.95
N PRO A 42 12.67 16.86 -28.12
CA PRO A 42 12.37 15.43 -28.20
C PRO A 42 13.47 14.54 -27.57
N ILE A 43 13.05 13.57 -26.75
CA ILE A 43 13.91 12.62 -26.05
C ILE A 43 13.65 11.23 -26.64
N CYS A 44 14.71 10.52 -27.03
CA CYS A 44 14.59 9.16 -27.56
C CYS A 44 14.31 8.15 -26.44
N GLU A 45 13.71 7.03 -26.79
CA GLU A 45 13.66 5.86 -25.90
C GLU A 45 15.07 5.47 -25.42
N ASP A 46 15.17 5.02 -24.17
CA ASP A 46 16.40 4.70 -23.43
C ASP A 46 17.36 5.87 -23.18
N GLU A 47 17.04 7.07 -23.68
CA GLU A 47 17.88 8.25 -23.49
C GLU A 47 17.94 8.61 -22.00
N LYS A 48 19.16 8.89 -21.53
CA LYS A 48 19.43 9.28 -20.14
C LYS A 48 18.95 10.70 -19.89
N ILE A 49 18.15 10.88 -18.85
CA ILE A 49 17.53 12.17 -18.50
C ILE A 49 18.18 12.76 -17.25
N LEU A 50 18.25 11.98 -16.16
CA LEU A 50 18.83 12.39 -14.87
C LEU A 50 19.80 11.32 -14.37
N VAL A 51 20.88 11.74 -13.71
CA VAL A 51 21.72 10.87 -12.88
C VAL A 51 22.04 11.57 -11.57
N VAL A 52 21.88 10.86 -10.47
CA VAL A 52 22.12 11.34 -9.11
C VAL A 52 23.00 10.33 -8.39
N PRO A 53 24.27 10.67 -8.07
CA PRO A 53 25.14 9.80 -7.28
C PRO A 53 24.55 9.52 -5.89
N MET A 54 24.73 8.30 -5.37
CA MET A 54 24.16 7.93 -4.06
C MET A 54 24.67 8.82 -2.92
N GLU A 55 25.90 9.33 -3.02
CA GLU A 55 26.57 10.17 -2.04
C GLU A 55 25.94 11.57 -1.91
N VAL A 56 25.05 11.98 -2.81
CA VAL A 56 24.32 13.25 -2.71
C VAL A 56 22.87 13.07 -2.22
N CYS A 57 22.42 11.82 -2.04
CA CYS A 57 21.10 11.50 -1.50
C CYS A 57 21.08 11.63 0.03
N ILE A 58 19.89 11.83 0.59
CA ILE A 58 19.67 11.74 2.05
C ILE A 58 18.95 10.44 2.33
N TYR A 59 19.56 9.55 3.11
CA TYR A 59 18.98 8.29 3.56
C TYR A 59 19.64 7.81 4.84
N TYR A 60 18.95 6.95 5.57
CA TYR A 60 19.50 6.26 6.75
C TYR A 60 19.93 4.84 6.36
N ASP A 61 21.24 4.62 6.25
CA ASP A 61 21.83 3.33 5.88
C ASP A 61 22.14 2.47 7.12
N GLU A 62 21.24 1.55 7.45
CA GLU A 62 21.42 0.69 8.62
C GLU A 62 22.71 -0.15 8.56
N ASP A 63 23.10 -0.62 7.38
CA ASP A 63 24.23 -1.53 7.20
C ASP A 63 25.57 -0.80 7.39
N ILE A 64 25.72 0.39 6.80
CA ILE A 64 26.88 1.26 7.04
C ILE A 64 26.93 1.64 8.51
N ILE A 65 25.79 2.01 9.10
CA ILE A 65 25.71 2.49 10.47
C ILE A 65 26.09 1.39 11.46
N GLN A 66 25.66 0.14 11.24
CA GLN A 66 26.06 -1.00 12.07
C GLN A 66 27.58 -1.23 12.03
N ARG A 67 28.21 -0.99 10.89
CA ARG A 67 29.66 -1.13 10.68
C ARG A 67 30.49 0.06 11.20
N LEU A 68 29.87 1.19 11.56
CA LEU A 68 30.60 2.31 12.16
C LEU A 68 31.18 1.88 13.51
N ILE A 69 32.51 1.70 13.55
CA ILE A 69 33.31 1.35 14.74
C ILE A 69 33.49 2.58 15.64
N ASP A 70 33.72 3.74 15.03
CA ASP A 70 33.84 5.03 15.72
C ASP A 70 32.55 5.85 15.54
N VAL A 71 31.90 6.15 16.66
CA VAL A 71 30.67 6.93 16.71
C VAL A 71 31.06 8.40 16.89
N ASP A 72 31.11 9.16 15.80
CA ASP A 72 31.20 10.63 15.91
C ASP A 72 29.94 11.13 16.62
N GLU A 73 30.07 11.51 17.89
CA GLU A 73 28.92 11.96 18.68
C GLU A 73 28.34 13.28 18.14
N SER A 74 29.05 14.03 17.29
CA SER A 74 28.56 15.22 16.59
C SER A 74 27.73 14.91 15.34
N CYS A 75 27.58 13.62 14.99
CA CYS A 75 26.76 13.18 13.87
C CYS A 75 25.32 12.84 14.33
N ALA A 76 24.31 13.35 13.63
CA ALA A 76 22.90 13.01 13.89
C ALA A 76 22.63 11.50 13.76
N THR A 77 23.21 10.86 12.75
CA THR A 77 23.11 9.41 12.52
C THR A 77 23.57 8.60 13.72
N SER A 78 24.74 8.97 14.28
CA SER A 78 25.29 8.36 15.49
C SER A 78 24.37 8.48 16.69
N GLN A 79 23.73 9.64 16.88
CA GLN A 79 22.80 9.85 18.00
C GLN A 79 21.51 9.05 17.84
N ILE A 80 20.95 9.01 16.62
CA ILE A 80 19.77 8.20 16.31
C ILE A 80 20.07 6.73 16.63
N ARG A 81 21.17 6.18 16.10
CA ARG A 81 21.60 4.80 16.38
C ARG A 81 21.73 4.51 17.88
N LYS A 82 22.38 5.41 18.63
CA LYS A 82 22.67 5.21 20.07
C LYS A 82 21.41 5.25 20.94
N ARG A 83 20.48 6.17 20.64
CA ARG A 83 19.32 6.46 21.49
C ARG A 83 18.05 5.77 21.04
N ALA A 84 17.93 5.48 19.75
CA ALA A 84 16.77 4.83 19.16
C ALA A 84 17.25 3.80 18.11
N PRO A 85 17.96 2.73 18.53
CA PRO A 85 18.50 1.71 17.61
C PRO A 85 17.42 0.95 16.84
N SER A 86 16.21 0.88 17.37
CA SER A 86 15.03 0.26 16.74
C SER A 86 14.09 1.31 16.12
N LEU A 87 14.58 2.52 15.86
CA LEU A 87 13.79 3.53 15.18
C LEU A 87 13.59 3.10 13.74
N ASP A 88 12.33 3.13 13.30
CA ASP A 88 11.96 2.90 11.91
C ASP A 88 12.82 3.75 10.94
N PRO A 89 13.36 3.17 9.84
CA PRO A 89 14.24 3.87 8.90
C PRO A 89 13.62 5.12 8.28
N PHE A 90 12.30 5.14 8.10
CA PHE A 90 11.59 6.31 7.60
C PHE A 90 11.64 7.45 8.63
N LEU A 91 11.39 7.17 9.91
CA LEU A 91 11.57 8.15 10.98
C LEU A 91 13.03 8.58 11.12
N ALA A 92 13.98 7.65 11.04
CA ALA A 92 15.40 7.99 11.10
C ALA A 92 15.82 8.95 9.98
N THR A 93 15.38 8.68 8.74
CA THR A 93 15.60 9.57 7.58
C THR A 93 14.93 10.93 7.78
N THR A 94 13.74 10.97 8.36
CA THR A 94 13.05 12.22 8.74
C THR A 94 13.89 13.07 9.69
N LEU A 95 14.53 12.46 10.69
CA LEU A 95 15.39 13.18 11.63
C LEU A 95 16.70 13.68 11.01
N LEU A 96 17.23 12.98 10.00
CA LEU A 96 18.37 13.43 9.21
C LEU A 96 18.01 14.64 8.34
N VAL A 97 16.85 14.62 7.68
CA VAL A 97 16.34 15.79 6.93
C VAL A 97 16.17 16.98 7.87
N LEU A 98 15.59 16.76 9.05
CA LEU A 98 15.39 17.80 10.06
C LEU A 98 16.72 18.36 10.59
N HIS A 99 17.73 17.50 10.78
CA HIS A 99 19.09 17.91 11.15
C HIS A 99 19.71 18.83 10.08
N GLU A 100 19.67 18.40 8.81
CA GLU A 100 20.26 19.17 7.71
C GLU A 100 19.50 20.49 7.45
N GLN A 101 18.18 20.51 7.63
CA GLN A 101 17.42 21.76 7.64
C GLN A 101 17.85 22.69 8.78
N SER A 102 18.23 22.14 9.94
CA SER A 102 18.68 22.94 11.09
C SER A 102 19.98 23.69 10.86
N LYS A 103 20.85 23.15 10.00
CA LYS A 103 22.12 23.75 9.56
C LYS A 103 21.94 24.91 8.58
N GLY A 104 20.78 25.03 7.93
CA GLY A 104 20.52 26.08 6.95
C GLY A 104 21.56 26.06 5.81
N GLU A 105 22.12 27.22 5.47
CA GLU A 105 23.10 27.36 4.38
C GLU A 105 24.41 26.60 4.59
N SER A 106 24.71 26.19 5.83
CA SER A 106 25.86 25.35 6.14
C SER A 106 25.64 23.86 5.84
N SER A 107 24.40 23.45 5.52
CA SER A 107 24.12 22.10 5.05
C SER A 107 24.73 21.87 3.67
N ARG A 108 25.37 20.72 3.49
CA ARG A 108 25.85 20.30 2.16
C ARG A 108 24.71 20.08 1.17
N TYR A 109 23.50 19.83 1.67
CA TYR A 109 22.29 19.62 0.88
C TYR A 109 21.43 20.88 0.75
N TRP A 110 21.92 22.05 1.17
CA TRP A 110 21.11 23.27 1.22
C TRP A 110 20.45 23.63 -0.12
N ALA A 111 21.16 23.47 -1.24
CA ALA A 111 20.61 23.70 -2.59
C ALA A 111 19.41 22.78 -2.90
N TYR A 112 19.44 21.54 -2.41
CA TYR A 112 18.33 20.60 -2.51
C TYR A 112 17.21 20.92 -1.52
N LEU A 113 17.52 21.01 -0.22
CA LEU A 113 16.52 21.23 0.83
C LEU A 113 15.75 22.54 0.65
N SER A 114 16.38 23.56 0.09
CA SER A 114 15.73 24.85 -0.17
C SER A 114 14.88 24.89 -1.44
N ALA A 115 15.04 23.90 -2.33
CA ALA A 115 14.22 23.72 -3.52
C ALA A 115 12.92 22.96 -3.23
N LEU A 116 12.88 22.21 -2.12
CA LEU A 116 11.70 21.48 -1.65
C LEU A 116 10.52 22.42 -1.34
N PRO A 117 9.28 21.94 -1.48
CA PRO A 117 8.09 22.70 -1.10
C PRO A 117 8.11 23.08 0.38
N ARG A 118 7.55 24.26 0.68
CA ARG A 118 7.33 24.72 2.06
C ARG A 118 5.91 24.50 2.55
N GLU A 119 5.00 24.26 1.61
CA GLU A 119 3.59 24.00 1.81
C GLU A 119 3.26 22.73 1.03
N LEU A 120 2.43 21.87 1.63
CA LEU A 120 2.02 20.58 1.12
C LEU A 120 0.52 20.44 1.40
N ASP A 121 -0.19 19.74 0.51
CA ASP A 121 -1.64 19.52 0.62
C ASP A 121 -2.01 18.14 1.19
N CYS A 122 -1.03 17.39 1.70
CA CYS A 122 -1.24 16.13 2.42
C CYS A 122 -2.22 16.34 3.59
N THR A 123 -2.99 15.31 3.95
CA THR A 123 -4.06 15.38 4.97
C THR A 123 -3.58 15.88 6.34
N ILE A 124 -2.32 15.59 6.71
CA ILE A 124 -1.72 16.08 7.96
C ILE A 124 -1.60 17.62 8.05
N PHE A 125 -1.81 18.33 6.94
CA PHE A 125 -1.87 19.80 6.85
C PHE A 125 -3.29 20.38 6.83
N TRP A 126 -4.31 19.53 6.88
CA TRP A 126 -5.70 19.97 6.86
C TRP A 126 -6.13 20.49 8.22
N THR A 127 -7.03 21.48 8.23
CA THR A 127 -7.63 21.98 9.47
C THR A 127 -8.63 20.96 10.02
N PRO A 128 -9.02 21.04 11.31
CA PRO A 128 -10.06 20.16 11.86
C PRO A 128 -11.35 20.17 11.03
N GLU A 129 -11.78 21.33 10.53
CA GLU A 129 -12.97 21.48 9.70
C GLU A 129 -12.80 20.84 8.31
N GLU A 130 -11.59 20.85 7.75
CA GLU A 130 -11.30 20.19 6.48
C GLU A 130 -11.21 18.67 6.64
N LEU A 131 -10.70 18.18 7.78
CA LEU A 131 -10.67 16.76 8.11
C LEU A 131 -12.07 16.16 8.26
N GLU A 132 -13.07 16.96 8.65
CA GLU A 132 -14.48 16.52 8.65
C GLU A 132 -14.96 16.09 7.25
N PHE A 133 -14.37 16.63 6.16
CA PHE A 133 -14.69 16.20 4.80
C PHE A 133 -14.29 14.74 4.53
N LEU A 134 -13.39 14.16 5.31
CA LEU A 134 -12.93 12.77 5.15
C LEU A 134 -13.78 11.78 5.94
N THR A 135 -14.83 12.23 6.62
CA THR A 135 -15.68 11.36 7.44
C THR A 135 -16.21 10.17 6.64
N GLY A 136 -16.03 8.96 7.18
CA GLY A 136 -16.43 7.71 6.53
C GLY A 136 -15.41 7.13 5.57
N THR A 137 -14.37 7.88 5.17
CA THR A 137 -13.28 7.36 4.33
C THR A 137 -12.25 6.55 5.12
N SER A 138 -11.43 5.75 4.45
CA SER A 138 -10.37 4.96 5.10
C SER A 138 -9.26 5.80 5.73
N ILE A 139 -9.13 7.06 5.32
CA ILE A 139 -8.09 8.00 5.79
C ILE A 139 -8.57 8.97 6.88
N ALA A 140 -9.81 8.82 7.36
CA ALA A 140 -10.31 9.59 8.49
C ALA A 140 -9.49 9.29 9.77
N GLY A 141 -8.85 10.32 10.35
CA GLY A 141 -8.04 10.17 11.58
C GLY A 141 -6.67 9.48 11.38
N ALA A 142 -6.27 9.18 10.14
CA ALA A 142 -5.06 8.40 9.86
C ALA A 142 -3.73 9.08 10.26
N ASP A 143 -3.76 10.36 10.62
CA ASP A 143 -2.58 11.14 10.98
C ASP A 143 -2.47 11.46 12.48
N ASP A 144 -3.46 11.08 13.30
CA ASP A 144 -3.48 11.35 14.74
C ASP A 144 -2.29 10.68 15.46
N ALA A 145 -1.99 9.45 15.08
CA ALA A 145 -0.87 8.68 15.61
C ALA A 145 0.51 9.34 15.35
N VAL A 146 0.64 10.15 14.30
CA VAL A 146 1.90 10.83 13.95
C VAL A 146 2.25 11.88 15.00
N LYS A 147 1.25 12.63 15.47
CA LYS A 147 1.44 13.65 16.51
C LYS A 147 1.80 13.02 17.85
N GLU A 148 1.17 11.90 18.20
CA GLU A 148 1.49 11.14 19.40
C GLU A 148 2.91 10.57 19.35
N ALA A 149 3.28 9.93 18.24
CA ALA A 149 4.63 9.43 18.01
C ALA A 149 5.68 10.54 18.12
N PHE A 150 5.38 11.74 17.63
CA PHE A 150 6.26 12.90 17.81
C PHE A 150 6.46 13.23 19.29
N GLN A 151 5.39 13.35 20.07
CA GLN A 151 5.50 13.75 21.49
C GLN A 151 6.22 12.68 22.33
N GLN A 152 5.92 11.41 22.09
CA GLN A 152 6.39 10.31 22.92
C GLN A 152 7.80 9.83 22.55
N LYS A 153 8.12 9.77 21.26
CA LYS A 153 9.36 9.15 20.75
C LYS A 153 10.36 10.16 20.21
N VAL A 154 9.90 11.09 19.36
CA VAL A 154 10.80 11.98 18.61
C VAL A 154 11.27 13.17 19.44
N LYS A 155 10.35 13.88 20.10
CA LYS A 155 10.66 15.10 20.83
C LYS A 155 11.71 14.91 21.93
N PRO A 156 11.67 13.84 22.77
CA PRO A 156 12.72 13.58 23.74
C PRO A 156 14.11 13.46 23.09
N LEU A 157 14.20 12.71 21.99
CA LEU A 157 15.44 12.52 21.23
C LEU A 157 16.02 13.84 20.70
N LEU A 158 15.17 14.69 20.12
CA LEU A 158 15.58 15.99 19.59
C LEU A 158 16.08 16.93 20.69
N SER A 159 15.41 16.95 21.84
CA SER A 159 15.73 17.87 22.95
C SER A 159 17.02 17.54 23.68
N GLU A 160 17.52 16.31 23.62
CA GLU A 160 18.81 15.94 24.20
C GLU A 160 20.02 16.61 23.49
N ARG A 161 19.87 16.94 22.20
CA ARG A 161 20.96 17.40 21.34
C ARG A 161 20.59 18.63 20.55
N ALA A 162 20.42 19.75 21.27
CA ALA A 162 20.10 21.06 20.67
C ALA A 162 21.20 21.59 19.74
N ASP A 163 22.42 21.08 19.85
CA ASP A 163 23.53 21.33 18.93
C ASP A 163 23.33 20.66 17.57
N LEU A 164 22.63 19.52 17.52
CA LEU A 164 22.28 18.81 16.28
C LEU A 164 20.94 19.27 15.72
N TRP A 165 19.97 19.52 16.60
CA TRP A 165 18.65 19.99 16.22
C TRP A 165 18.34 21.28 16.96
N ALA A 166 18.61 22.42 16.32
CA ALA A 166 18.38 23.72 16.94
C ALA A 166 16.93 23.85 17.45
N PRO A 167 16.66 24.57 18.56
CA PRO A 167 15.34 24.59 19.22
C PRO A 167 14.14 24.88 18.30
N LYS A 168 14.30 25.73 17.28
CA LYS A 168 13.25 26.01 16.28
C LYS A 168 12.81 24.78 15.48
N PHE A 169 13.67 23.77 15.34
CA PHE A 169 13.42 22.50 14.66
C PHE A 169 12.95 21.39 15.60
N GLN A 170 12.87 21.62 16.92
CA GLN A 170 12.36 20.65 17.90
C GLN A 170 10.84 20.75 18.10
N THR A 171 10.12 21.29 17.11
CA THR A 171 8.68 21.54 17.16
C THR A 171 7.92 20.55 16.30
N TYR A 172 6.65 20.28 16.64
CA TYR A 172 5.80 19.41 15.81
C TYR A 172 5.66 19.95 14.39
N ASN A 173 5.59 21.27 14.20
CA ASN A 173 5.46 21.86 12.86
C ASN A 173 6.70 21.61 11.98
N ALA A 174 7.90 21.74 12.55
CA ALA A 174 9.13 21.45 11.84
C ALA A 174 9.26 19.95 11.52
N PHE A 175 8.96 19.09 12.50
CA PHE A 175 8.93 17.63 12.30
C PHE A 175 7.90 17.23 11.25
N ARG A 176 6.66 17.73 11.32
CA ARG A 176 5.59 17.44 10.38
C ARG A 176 5.99 17.79 8.95
N LEU A 177 6.63 18.95 8.73
CA LEU A 177 7.13 19.31 7.40
C LEU A 177 8.20 18.34 6.91
N ALA A 178 9.20 18.02 7.74
CA ALA A 178 10.24 17.05 7.37
C ALA A 178 9.65 15.65 7.09
N TYR A 179 8.73 15.20 7.94
CA TYR A 179 8.01 13.93 7.81
C TYR A 179 7.29 13.86 6.47
N SER A 180 6.48 14.87 6.14
CA SER A 180 5.71 14.88 4.91
C SER A 180 6.58 15.03 3.66
N LEU A 181 7.72 15.74 3.75
CA LEU A 181 8.70 15.76 2.67
C LEU A 181 9.29 14.37 2.43
N VAL A 182 9.69 13.66 3.49
CA VAL A 182 10.20 12.28 3.36
C VAL A 182 9.13 11.33 2.85
N GLN A 183 7.87 11.50 3.27
CA GLN A 183 6.74 10.67 2.82
C GLN A 183 6.39 10.87 1.35
N SER A 184 6.40 12.12 0.87
CA SER A 184 5.97 12.48 -0.49
C SER A 184 7.11 12.44 -1.52
N ARG A 185 8.38 12.46 -1.09
CA ARG A 185 9.55 12.57 -1.98
C ARG A 185 10.61 11.50 -1.76
N GLY A 186 10.41 10.64 -0.77
CA GLY A 186 11.26 9.50 -0.53
C GLY A 186 10.93 8.34 -1.47
N PHE A 187 11.97 7.74 -2.05
CA PHE A 187 11.88 6.54 -2.88
C PHE A 187 12.30 5.32 -2.09
N ARG A 188 11.41 4.34 -1.97
CA ARG A 188 11.76 3.02 -1.43
C ARG A 188 12.40 2.19 -2.53
N MET A 189 13.61 1.72 -2.26
CA MET A 189 14.39 0.90 -3.18
C MET A 189 14.77 -0.37 -2.44
N ARG A 190 14.56 -1.53 -3.09
CA ARG A 190 14.89 -2.82 -2.49
C ARG A 190 16.34 -2.86 -2.03
N LYS A 191 16.57 -3.47 -0.87
CA LYS A 191 17.93 -3.74 -0.41
C LYS A 191 18.55 -4.81 -1.32
N GLU A 192 19.82 -4.63 -1.66
CA GLU A 192 20.57 -5.56 -2.51
C GLU A 192 21.94 -5.81 -1.90
N ASN A 193 22.43 -7.04 -2.02
CA ASN A 193 23.79 -7.37 -1.64
C ASN A 193 24.76 -6.76 -2.65
N TRP A 194 25.52 -5.74 -2.23
CA TRP A 194 26.45 -5.01 -3.10
C TRP A 194 27.52 -5.88 -3.79
N LEU A 195 27.80 -7.10 -3.29
CA LEU A 195 28.78 -8.02 -3.88
C LEU A 195 28.14 -9.04 -4.82
N THR A 196 26.91 -9.50 -4.53
CA THR A 196 26.24 -10.59 -5.27
C THR A 196 25.07 -10.12 -6.15
N GLY A 197 24.54 -8.91 -5.93
CA GLY A 197 23.33 -8.39 -6.56
C GLY A 197 22.04 -9.05 -6.09
N GLU A 198 22.09 -9.90 -5.07
CA GLU A 198 20.90 -10.60 -4.57
C GLU A 198 20.01 -9.65 -3.77
N ALA A 199 18.70 -9.70 -4.04
CA ALA A 199 17.71 -8.96 -3.28
C ALA A 199 17.70 -9.41 -1.82
N LEU A 200 17.79 -8.45 -0.90
CA LEU A 200 17.70 -8.64 0.54
C LEU A 200 16.30 -8.26 1.02
N GLU A 201 15.93 -8.71 2.22
CA GLU A 201 14.66 -8.37 2.83
C GLU A 201 14.63 -6.89 3.26
N GLY A 202 13.53 -6.21 2.92
CA GLY A 202 13.30 -4.80 3.23
C GLY A 202 13.81 -3.82 2.17
N ASP A 203 13.53 -2.54 2.42
CA ASP A 203 13.85 -1.44 1.52
C ASP A 203 14.73 -0.39 2.22
N HIS A 204 15.48 0.36 1.43
CA HIS A 204 16.06 1.64 1.83
C HIS A 204 15.20 2.80 1.31
N LEU A 205 15.06 3.84 2.13
CA LEU A 205 14.33 5.05 1.77
C LEU A 205 15.30 6.19 1.42
N TYR A 206 15.26 6.67 0.18
CA TYR A 206 16.15 7.71 -0.31
C TYR A 206 15.39 8.98 -0.70
N MET A 207 15.89 10.13 -0.26
CA MET A 207 15.57 11.42 -0.87
C MET A 207 16.50 11.65 -2.04
N LEU A 208 15.95 11.77 -3.25
CA LEU A 208 16.70 11.82 -4.51
C LEU A 208 16.62 13.23 -5.13
N PRO A 209 17.65 14.09 -4.95
CA PRO A 209 17.64 15.45 -5.49
C PRO A 209 17.30 15.50 -6.99
N ALA A 210 16.38 16.39 -7.36
CA ALA A 210 15.86 16.60 -8.73
C ALA A 210 15.02 15.45 -9.31
N ILE A 211 15.29 14.19 -8.98
CA ILE A 211 14.45 13.04 -9.37
C ILE A 211 13.08 13.11 -8.70
N ASP A 212 13.03 13.58 -7.44
CA ASP A 212 11.81 13.76 -6.65
C ASP A 212 10.83 14.84 -7.19
N MET A 213 11.11 15.43 -8.35
CA MET A 213 10.22 16.34 -9.07
C MET A 213 9.43 15.66 -10.19
N LEU A 214 9.73 14.40 -10.49
CA LEU A 214 8.95 13.61 -11.42
C LEU A 214 7.58 13.31 -10.81
N ASN A 215 6.52 13.60 -11.54
CA ASN A 215 5.16 13.37 -11.08
C ASN A 215 4.71 11.92 -11.33
N HIS A 216 3.68 11.52 -10.57
CA HIS A 216 3.00 10.24 -10.71
C HIS A 216 2.04 10.22 -11.90
N SER A 217 1.83 9.05 -12.48
CA SER A 217 0.53 8.71 -13.01
C SER A 217 0.16 7.24 -12.78
N ALA A 218 -1.10 7.01 -12.42
CA ALA A 218 -1.68 5.68 -12.31
C ALA A 218 -1.87 5.02 -13.69
N ARG A 219 -1.84 5.81 -14.78
CA ARG A 219 -2.05 5.33 -16.16
C ARG A 219 -0.73 4.91 -16.79
N GLU A 220 -0.56 3.61 -16.97
CA GLU A 220 0.64 3.04 -17.60
C GLU A 220 0.99 3.71 -18.94
N GLY A 221 0.00 3.92 -19.82
CA GLY A 221 0.22 4.55 -21.12
C GLY A 221 0.61 6.04 -21.10
N LEU A 222 0.52 6.73 -19.95
CA LEU A 222 1.02 8.10 -19.81
C LEU A 222 2.45 8.16 -19.28
N ARG A 223 2.90 7.11 -18.57
CA ARG A 223 4.25 6.99 -18.05
C ARG A 223 5.25 6.98 -19.22
N ASN A 224 6.38 7.62 -19.01
CA ASN A 224 7.39 7.78 -20.06
C ASN A 224 8.82 7.90 -19.52
N ALA A 225 8.99 7.78 -18.20
CA ALA A 225 10.27 7.76 -17.53
C ALA A 225 10.33 6.59 -16.54
N GLU A 226 11.52 6.03 -16.37
CA GLU A 226 11.81 4.95 -15.43
C GLU A 226 13.01 5.30 -14.57
N LEU A 227 12.88 5.05 -13.27
CA LEU A 227 13.93 5.20 -12.27
C LEU A 227 14.60 3.85 -12.02
N SER A 228 15.93 3.84 -12.04
CA SER A 228 16.75 2.67 -11.70
C SER A 228 17.82 3.06 -10.69
N LYS A 229 18.16 2.13 -9.80
CA LYS A 229 19.35 2.18 -8.95
C LYS A 229 20.43 1.33 -9.61
N VAL A 230 21.66 1.82 -9.59
CA VAL A 230 22.84 1.13 -10.15
C VAL A 230 23.92 1.13 -9.07
N ASP A 231 24.20 -0.05 -8.51
CA ASP A 231 25.25 -0.27 -7.51
C ASP A 231 26.63 -0.55 -8.14
N GLU A 232 26.90 0.08 -9.28
CA GLU A 232 28.20 0.03 -9.95
C GLU A 232 28.92 1.37 -9.84
N PRO A 233 30.25 1.36 -9.61
CA PRO A 233 31.00 2.60 -9.51
C PRO A 233 30.88 3.43 -10.78
N MET A 234 30.56 4.72 -10.62
CA MET A 234 30.57 5.67 -11.73
C MET A 234 31.64 6.72 -11.54
N SER A 235 32.28 7.12 -12.64
CA SER A 235 33.13 8.31 -12.70
C SER A 235 32.37 9.44 -13.36
N ALA A 236 32.38 10.63 -12.75
CA ALA A 236 31.80 11.83 -13.35
C ALA A 236 32.74 13.03 -13.18
N GLU A 237 32.71 13.90 -14.20
CA GLU A 237 33.35 15.20 -14.15
C GLU A 237 32.48 16.16 -13.33
N LEU A 238 33.09 16.76 -12.31
CA LEU A 238 32.49 17.79 -11.47
C LEU A 238 32.48 19.11 -12.22
N GLY A 239 31.66 20.07 -11.78
CA GLY A 239 31.60 21.39 -12.42
C GLY A 239 32.90 22.22 -12.40
N ASP A 240 33.91 21.82 -11.62
CA ASP A 240 35.25 22.40 -11.62
C ASP A 240 36.28 21.64 -12.51
N GLY A 241 35.83 20.63 -13.26
CA GLY A 241 36.65 19.82 -14.16
C GLY A 241 37.40 18.67 -13.50
N ARG A 242 37.31 18.48 -12.18
CA ARG A 242 37.84 17.28 -11.51
C ARG A 242 36.98 16.06 -11.83
N VAL A 243 37.57 14.88 -11.85
CA VAL A 243 36.84 13.62 -11.94
C VAL A 243 36.73 13.01 -10.55
N ALA A 244 35.51 12.66 -10.14
CA ALA A 244 35.24 11.93 -8.91
C ALA A 244 34.64 10.55 -9.21
N SER A 245 34.91 9.59 -8.32
CA SER A 245 34.31 8.27 -8.35
C SER A 245 33.24 8.18 -7.26
N PHE A 246 32.13 7.56 -7.61
CA PHE A 246 30.97 7.33 -6.76
C PHE A 246 30.70 5.83 -6.70
N ALA A 247 30.20 5.32 -5.58
CA ALA A 247 29.97 3.88 -5.38
C ALA A 247 28.79 3.35 -6.20
N GLY A 248 27.80 4.21 -6.46
CA GLY A 248 26.59 3.88 -7.21
C GLY A 248 25.79 5.14 -7.51
N PHE A 249 24.69 5.00 -8.25
CA PHE A 249 23.86 6.11 -8.67
C PHE A 249 22.42 5.72 -8.97
N PHE A 250 21.55 6.72 -8.99
CA PHE A 250 20.19 6.64 -9.49
C PHE A 250 20.14 7.25 -10.89
N ALA A 251 19.45 6.59 -11.81
CA ALA A 251 19.30 7.07 -13.18
C ALA A 251 17.83 7.07 -13.60
N VAL A 252 17.42 8.16 -14.24
CA VAL A 252 16.14 8.26 -14.93
C VAL A 252 16.38 8.18 -16.43
N ARG A 253 15.69 7.27 -17.11
CA ARG A 253 15.72 7.09 -18.56
C ARG A 253 14.32 7.19 -19.13
N ALA A 254 14.23 7.57 -20.40
CA ALA A 254 12.97 7.54 -21.13
C ALA A 254 12.57 6.09 -21.42
N SER A 255 11.38 5.65 -21.01
CA SER A 255 10.86 4.31 -21.32
C SER A 255 10.18 4.23 -22.69
N ARG A 256 9.92 5.39 -23.29
CA ARG A 256 9.47 5.57 -24.68
C ARG A 256 9.97 6.91 -25.19
N ARG A 257 9.81 7.15 -26.48
CA ARG A 257 9.99 8.49 -27.04
C ARG A 257 9.09 9.52 -26.34
N ILE A 258 9.67 10.65 -25.97
CA ILE A 258 8.99 11.78 -25.31
C ILE A 258 9.05 12.99 -26.25
N GLU A 259 7.89 13.53 -26.63
CA GLU A 259 7.84 14.71 -27.49
C GLU A 259 8.11 16.01 -26.70
N GLU A 260 8.50 17.06 -27.42
CA GLU A 260 8.66 18.39 -26.82
C GLU A 260 7.34 18.88 -26.19
N GLY A 261 7.42 19.41 -24.96
CA GLY A 261 6.29 19.86 -24.16
C GLY A 261 5.65 18.77 -23.29
N GLU A 262 5.92 17.49 -23.57
CA GLU A 262 5.43 16.39 -22.72
C GLU A 262 6.02 16.48 -21.31
N GLU A 263 5.20 16.09 -20.35
CA GLU A 263 5.60 15.93 -18.96
C GLU A 263 6.25 14.57 -18.76
N LEU A 264 7.28 14.52 -17.91
CA LEU A 264 7.91 13.28 -17.54
C LEU A 264 7.19 12.69 -16.34
N LEU A 265 6.62 11.51 -16.53
CA LEU A 265 5.78 10.81 -15.56
C LEU A 265 6.36 9.43 -15.23
N ILE A 266 6.39 9.13 -13.93
CA ILE A 266 6.79 7.84 -13.37
C ILE A 266 5.62 7.20 -12.61
N SER A 267 5.80 5.97 -12.16
CA SER A 267 4.94 5.40 -11.12
C SER A 267 5.54 5.66 -9.73
N TYR A 268 4.68 5.98 -8.76
CA TYR A 268 5.03 6.00 -7.33
C TYR A 268 4.72 4.65 -6.67
N GLY A 269 4.25 3.69 -7.45
CA GLY A 269 3.59 2.47 -7.00
C GLY A 269 2.12 2.44 -7.41
N ASP A 270 1.46 1.33 -7.10
CA ASP A 270 0.05 1.13 -7.39
C ASP A 270 -0.81 1.71 -6.27
N LEU A 271 -0.89 3.05 -6.23
CA LEU A 271 -1.50 3.81 -5.15
C LEU A 271 -2.91 4.29 -5.51
N GLY A 272 -3.86 4.03 -4.62
CA GLY A 272 -5.22 4.58 -4.70
C GLY A 272 -5.29 6.06 -4.29
N ASP A 273 -6.38 6.73 -4.63
CA ASP A 273 -6.59 8.16 -4.39
C ASP A 273 -6.56 8.50 -2.89
N ALA A 274 -7.04 7.61 -2.02
CA ALA A 274 -6.93 7.78 -0.57
C ALA A 274 -5.45 7.90 -0.13
N GLN A 275 -4.60 7.01 -0.63
CA GLN A 275 -3.17 7.00 -0.32
C GLN A 275 -2.42 8.15 -0.98
N LEU A 276 -2.76 8.48 -2.23
CA LEU A 276 -2.23 9.63 -2.95
C LEU A 276 -2.54 10.93 -2.21
N LEU A 277 -3.79 11.10 -1.75
CA LEU A 277 -4.21 12.30 -1.04
C LEU A 277 -3.52 12.42 0.32
N ARG A 278 -3.51 11.33 1.10
CA ARG A 278 -2.86 11.30 2.41
C ARG A 278 -1.37 11.60 2.33
N THR A 279 -0.69 11.02 1.34
CA THR A 279 0.78 11.03 1.27
C THR A 279 1.33 12.21 0.46
N TYR A 280 0.70 12.53 -0.67
CA TYR A 280 1.22 13.49 -1.64
C TYR A 280 0.33 14.73 -1.79
N GLY A 281 -0.90 14.73 -1.26
CA GLY A 281 -1.78 15.89 -1.28
C GLY A 281 -2.54 16.09 -2.59
N PHE A 282 -2.68 15.05 -3.42
CA PHE A 282 -3.49 15.08 -4.64
C PHE A 282 -4.27 13.78 -4.81
N VAL A 283 -5.32 13.81 -5.63
CA VAL A 283 -5.97 12.61 -6.18
C VAL A 283 -5.69 12.56 -7.67
N GLU A 284 -5.67 11.37 -8.27
CA GLU A 284 -5.37 11.25 -9.69
C GLU A 284 -6.54 11.83 -10.51
N ASP A 285 -6.29 12.87 -11.30
CA ASP A 285 -7.28 13.35 -12.28
C ASP A 285 -7.21 12.51 -13.55
N VAL A 286 -7.93 11.40 -13.52
CA VAL A 286 -7.97 10.45 -14.63
C VAL A 286 -8.92 10.94 -15.75
N GLY A 287 -9.51 12.14 -15.66
CA GLY A 287 -10.46 12.63 -16.65
C GLY A 287 -10.74 14.14 -16.71
N SER A 288 -9.89 14.88 -17.44
CA SER A 288 -10.32 16.08 -18.18
C SER A 288 -9.48 16.35 -19.44
N ARG A 289 -9.43 15.43 -20.41
CA ARG A 289 -9.03 15.78 -21.81
C ARG A 289 -9.74 14.96 -22.89
N ARG A 290 -11.07 14.78 -22.78
CA ARG A 290 -12.08 14.71 -23.86
C ARG A 290 -13.41 14.22 -23.27
N ARG A 291 -14.48 14.99 -23.43
CA ARG A 291 -15.84 14.49 -23.23
C ARG A 291 -16.06 13.31 -24.19
N GLY A 292 -16.25 12.11 -23.67
CA GLY A 292 -16.65 10.95 -24.49
C GLY A 292 -15.98 9.64 -24.11
N ASP A 293 -14.79 9.71 -23.50
CA ASP A 293 -14.11 8.54 -22.96
C ASP A 293 -14.53 8.53 -21.49
N GLY A 294 -15.34 7.55 -21.06
CA GLY A 294 -15.78 7.45 -19.66
C GLY A 294 -14.57 7.68 -18.77
N ALA A 295 -14.67 8.62 -17.82
CA ALA A 295 -13.53 9.03 -16.99
C ALA A 295 -12.87 7.75 -16.50
N ALA A 296 -11.68 7.45 -17.04
CA ALA A 296 -10.92 6.32 -16.54
C ALA A 296 -10.80 6.60 -15.04
N TRP A 297 -10.99 5.58 -14.22
CA TRP A 297 -10.89 5.72 -12.78
C TRP A 297 -9.46 5.36 -12.39
N ASN A 298 -8.92 5.83 -11.26
CA ASN A 298 -7.62 5.34 -10.82
C ASN A 298 -7.79 3.84 -10.49
N PRO A 299 -7.15 2.93 -11.25
CA PRO A 299 -7.39 1.49 -11.13
C PRO A 299 -6.87 0.90 -9.82
N ASN A 300 -6.03 1.65 -9.10
CA ASN A 300 -5.43 1.22 -7.85
C ASN A 300 -6.23 1.66 -6.63
N ASN A 301 -7.43 2.19 -6.82
CA ASN A 301 -8.29 2.56 -5.71
C ASN A 301 -8.71 1.34 -4.90
N ARG A 302 -8.52 1.46 -3.59
CA ARG A 302 -8.78 0.43 -2.58
C ARG A 302 -9.46 1.10 -1.39
N ILE A 303 -10.15 0.32 -0.58
CA ILE A 303 -10.62 0.74 0.74
C ILE A 303 -10.11 -0.26 1.78
N MET A 304 -9.46 0.25 2.83
CA MET A 304 -9.08 -0.58 3.96
C MET A 304 -10.29 -0.83 4.85
N LEU A 305 -10.57 -2.11 5.14
CA LEU A 305 -11.44 -2.49 6.24
C LEU A 305 -10.60 -2.88 7.45
N SER A 306 -10.93 -2.32 8.60
CA SER A 306 -10.30 -2.73 9.85
C SER A 306 -10.85 -4.08 10.30
N PHE A 307 -10.01 -4.89 10.94
CA PHE A 307 -10.49 -6.15 11.52
C PHE A 307 -11.49 -5.91 12.65
N ALA A 308 -11.47 -4.73 13.29
CA ALA A 308 -12.49 -4.34 14.26
C ALA A 308 -13.89 -4.23 13.60
N GLU A 309 -13.98 -3.66 12.39
CA GLU A 309 -15.24 -3.60 11.63
C GLU A 309 -15.72 -4.99 11.22
N VAL A 310 -14.81 -5.83 10.74
CA VAL A 310 -15.11 -7.22 10.35
C VAL A 310 -15.58 -8.04 11.56
N THR A 311 -14.86 -7.96 12.68
CA THR A 311 -15.20 -8.63 13.94
C THR A 311 -16.58 -8.19 14.43
N ALA A 312 -16.85 -6.88 14.43
CA ALA A 312 -18.15 -6.36 14.84
C ALA A 312 -19.30 -6.90 13.98
N ALA A 313 -19.09 -7.00 12.66
CA ALA A 313 -20.09 -7.57 11.76
C ALA A 313 -20.32 -9.07 12.01
N CYS A 314 -19.26 -9.86 12.19
CA CYS A 314 -19.37 -11.29 12.50
C CYS A 314 -20.18 -11.54 13.77
N ARG A 315 -19.89 -10.78 14.83
CA ARG A 315 -20.62 -10.86 16.11
C ARG A 315 -22.10 -10.55 15.97
N GLU A 316 -22.45 -9.61 15.10
CA GLU A 316 -23.83 -9.26 14.84
C GLU A 316 -24.55 -10.35 14.03
N THR A 317 -23.87 -11.00 13.07
CA THR A 317 -24.39 -12.17 12.34
C THR A 317 -24.74 -13.29 13.34
N MET A 318 -23.76 -13.75 14.12
CA MET A 318 -23.94 -14.83 15.10
C MET A 318 -25.05 -14.54 16.11
N ARG A 319 -25.16 -13.29 16.57
CA ARG A 319 -26.23 -12.89 17.49
C ARG A 319 -27.62 -13.03 16.90
N LYS A 320 -27.79 -12.83 15.59
CA LYS A 320 -29.09 -13.04 14.91
C LYS A 320 -29.42 -14.52 14.80
N ASP A 321 -28.42 -15.35 14.61
CA ASP A 321 -28.57 -16.81 14.47
C ASP A 321 -28.68 -17.52 15.83
N GLY A 322 -28.54 -16.77 16.93
CA GLY A 322 -28.64 -17.29 18.29
C GLY A 322 -27.35 -17.96 18.79
N ALA A 323 -26.24 -17.81 18.06
CA ALA A 323 -24.92 -18.32 18.43
C ALA A 323 -24.19 -17.39 19.42
N ASP A 324 -23.32 -17.98 20.23
CA ASP A 324 -22.46 -17.22 21.15
C ASP A 324 -21.33 -16.56 20.36
N ALA A 325 -21.15 -15.25 20.58
CA ALA A 325 -20.09 -14.50 19.91
C ALA A 325 -18.72 -14.82 20.55
N PRO A 326 -17.67 -15.09 19.75
CA PRO A 326 -16.34 -15.54 20.24
C PRO A 326 -15.61 -14.46 21.06
N ALA A 327 -14.55 -14.81 21.81
CA ALA A 327 -13.81 -13.81 22.59
C ALA A 327 -13.04 -12.77 21.73
N ASP A 328 -12.66 -11.64 22.31
CA ASP A 328 -11.98 -10.52 21.60
C ASP A 328 -10.54 -10.85 21.19
N ASP A 329 -9.92 -11.84 21.82
CA ASP A 329 -8.55 -12.31 21.56
C ASP A 329 -8.40 -12.94 20.16
N ARG A 330 -9.47 -13.45 19.55
CA ARG A 330 -9.42 -13.96 18.17
C ARG A 330 -9.10 -12.90 17.14
N ALA A 331 -9.50 -11.64 17.37
CA ALA A 331 -9.11 -10.53 16.50
C ALA A 331 -7.61 -10.20 16.63
N GLU A 332 -7.02 -10.44 17.80
CA GLU A 332 -5.58 -10.27 18.02
C GLU A 332 -4.76 -11.32 17.26
N LEU A 333 -5.30 -12.52 17.02
CA LEU A 333 -4.64 -13.59 16.25
C LEU A 333 -4.29 -13.18 14.81
N LEU A 334 -5.02 -12.22 14.23
CA LEU A 334 -4.79 -11.76 12.86
C LEU A 334 -3.54 -10.87 12.72
N HIS A 335 -2.97 -10.39 13.84
CA HIS A 335 -1.71 -9.62 13.92
C HIS A 335 -1.62 -8.43 12.94
N ARG A 336 -2.76 -7.89 12.49
CA ARG A 336 -2.87 -6.83 11.49
C ARG A 336 -3.99 -5.86 11.87
N HIS A 337 -3.90 -4.62 11.41
CA HIS A 337 -4.92 -3.59 11.68
C HIS A 337 -6.11 -3.64 10.72
N GLY A 338 -5.91 -4.19 9.52
CA GLY A 338 -6.93 -4.27 8.48
C GLY A 338 -6.38 -4.85 7.18
N VAL A 339 -7.23 -4.86 6.16
CA VAL A 339 -6.95 -5.36 4.81
C VAL A 339 -7.60 -4.46 3.77
N ASP A 340 -6.86 -4.18 2.70
CA ASP A 340 -7.40 -3.45 1.56
C ASP A 340 -8.29 -4.37 0.74
N LEU A 341 -9.54 -3.94 0.48
CA LEU A 341 -10.42 -4.63 -0.44
C LEU A 341 -9.85 -4.59 -1.85
N ASP A 342 -9.95 -5.73 -2.52
CA ASP A 342 -9.57 -5.94 -3.92
C ASP A 342 -10.58 -6.92 -4.57
N ASP A 343 -10.45 -7.13 -5.88
CA ASP A 343 -11.22 -8.14 -6.62
C ASP A 343 -10.26 -9.18 -7.25
N PRO A 344 -10.31 -10.47 -6.86
CA PRO A 344 -11.24 -11.07 -5.89
C PRO A 344 -10.98 -10.64 -4.44
N LEU A 345 -11.95 -10.91 -3.55
CA LEU A 345 -11.83 -10.60 -2.12
C LEU A 345 -10.52 -11.20 -1.53
N PRO A 346 -9.76 -10.43 -0.72
CA PRO A 346 -8.47 -10.89 -0.21
C PRO A 346 -8.58 -12.10 0.71
N ASP A 347 -7.65 -13.05 0.58
CA ASP A 347 -7.59 -14.25 1.45
C ASP A 347 -7.43 -13.90 2.93
N ASP A 348 -6.74 -12.80 3.26
CA ASP A 348 -6.62 -12.29 4.62
C ASP A 348 -7.98 -11.89 5.23
N LEU A 349 -8.85 -11.31 4.40
CA LEU A 349 -10.19 -10.93 4.82
C LEU A 349 -11.07 -12.16 5.04
N LEU A 350 -11.00 -13.11 4.11
CA LEU A 350 -11.74 -14.37 4.20
C LEU A 350 -11.30 -15.17 5.43
N ALA A 351 -10.00 -15.38 5.61
CA ALA A 351 -9.45 -16.07 6.77
C ALA A 351 -9.87 -15.40 8.10
N ALA A 352 -9.88 -14.07 8.16
CA ALA A 352 -10.34 -13.37 9.36
C ALA A 352 -11.78 -13.67 9.74
N VAL A 353 -12.67 -13.78 8.75
CA VAL A 353 -14.08 -14.08 8.99
C VAL A 353 -14.25 -15.54 9.39
N VAL A 354 -13.57 -16.45 8.72
CA VAL A 354 -13.57 -17.88 9.05
C VAL A 354 -13.16 -18.11 10.50
N VAL A 355 -12.04 -17.50 10.93
CA VAL A 355 -11.55 -17.60 12.31
C VAL A 355 -12.57 -17.12 13.33
N MET A 356 -13.37 -16.12 12.96
CA MET A 356 -14.45 -15.65 13.81
C MET A 356 -15.59 -16.66 13.88
N HIS A 357 -15.91 -17.34 12.78
CA HIS A 357 -17.01 -18.33 12.70
C HIS A 357 -16.68 -19.72 13.23
N MET A 358 -15.41 -20.08 13.34
CA MET A 358 -14.99 -21.38 13.89
C MET A 358 -15.42 -21.58 15.35
N ASP A 359 -15.81 -22.80 15.71
CA ASP A 359 -15.94 -23.14 17.12
C ASP A 359 -14.57 -23.31 17.81
N GLU A 360 -14.55 -23.51 19.13
CA GLU A 360 -13.30 -23.68 19.89
C GLU A 360 -12.57 -24.99 19.55
N GLU A 361 -13.27 -26.02 19.09
CA GLU A 361 -12.69 -27.31 18.71
C GLU A 361 -12.05 -27.21 17.32
N GLU A 362 -12.77 -26.68 16.33
CA GLU A 362 -12.28 -26.36 14.98
C GLU A 362 -11.03 -25.48 15.05
N LEU A 363 -11.07 -24.41 15.85
CA LEU A 363 -9.92 -23.52 16.03
C LEU A 363 -8.73 -24.26 16.64
N ARG A 364 -8.96 -25.16 17.61
CA ARG A 364 -7.91 -25.99 18.21
C ARG A 364 -7.32 -26.97 17.20
N GLU A 365 -8.15 -27.58 16.37
CA GLU A 365 -7.74 -28.54 15.36
C GLU A 365 -6.89 -27.88 14.28
N VAL A 366 -7.32 -26.74 13.77
CA VAL A 366 -6.57 -25.96 12.78
C VAL A 366 -5.23 -25.48 13.36
N ALA A 367 -5.23 -24.96 14.59
CA ALA A 367 -4.01 -24.57 15.27
C ALA A 367 -3.07 -25.77 15.54
N ALA A 368 -3.62 -26.96 15.81
CA ALA A 368 -2.85 -28.18 16.04
C ALA A 368 -2.30 -28.79 14.73
N ALA A 369 -3.06 -28.73 13.64
CA ALA A 369 -2.71 -29.31 12.34
C ALA A 369 -1.52 -28.62 11.70
N ALA A 370 -1.41 -27.29 11.82
CA ALA A 370 -0.36 -26.52 11.16
C ALA A 370 1.01 -26.52 11.89
N GLY A 371 1.10 -27.12 13.08
CA GLY A 371 2.37 -27.29 13.78
C GLY A 371 3.11 -25.99 14.16
N GLY A 372 2.39 -24.90 14.46
CA GLY A 372 2.97 -23.61 14.84
C GLY A 372 2.16 -22.43 14.28
N ASP A 373 2.80 -21.26 14.11
CA ASP A 373 2.16 -20.00 13.67
C ASP A 373 1.70 -19.99 12.19
N GLY A 374 1.87 -21.10 11.46
CA GLY A 374 1.59 -21.23 10.03
C GLY A 374 0.14 -21.58 9.65
N TRP A 375 -0.75 -21.79 10.61
CA TRP A 375 -2.14 -22.23 10.36
C TRP A 375 -2.96 -21.21 9.57
N LEU A 376 -2.69 -19.91 9.75
CA LEU A 376 -3.32 -18.85 8.95
C LEU A 376 -2.95 -18.95 7.46
N ASP A 377 -1.73 -19.41 7.13
CA ASP A 377 -1.32 -19.62 5.73
C ASP A 377 -1.98 -20.83 5.09
N GLU A 378 -2.38 -21.82 5.89
CA GLU A 378 -3.14 -22.97 5.43
C GLU A 378 -4.61 -22.60 5.18
N LEU A 379 -5.22 -21.84 6.10
CA LEU A 379 -6.55 -21.25 5.90
C LEU A 379 -6.64 -20.37 4.66
N ARG A 380 -5.65 -19.49 4.43
CA ARG A 380 -5.58 -18.63 3.23
C ARG A 380 -5.57 -19.44 1.92
N ARG A 381 -5.08 -20.69 1.96
CA ARG A 381 -4.96 -21.56 0.77
C ARG A 381 -6.15 -22.49 0.58
N SER A 382 -7.11 -22.52 1.51
CA SER A 382 -8.25 -23.44 1.49
C SER A 382 -9.46 -22.80 0.78
N PRO A 383 -9.89 -23.31 -0.39
CA PRO A 383 -11.02 -22.75 -1.13
C PRO A 383 -12.39 -23.01 -0.47
N SER A 384 -12.47 -23.99 0.42
CA SER A 384 -13.71 -24.55 1.00
C SER A 384 -14.29 -23.75 2.18
N LEU A 385 -13.78 -22.54 2.43
CA LEU A 385 -14.12 -21.70 3.59
C LEU A 385 -14.92 -20.46 3.17
N ARG A 386 -15.97 -20.68 2.37
CA ARG A 386 -16.91 -19.63 1.96
C ARG A 386 -18.33 -20.06 2.32
N ARG A 387 -18.53 -20.46 3.58
CA ARG A 387 -19.86 -20.77 4.11
C ARG A 387 -20.75 -19.53 3.98
N PHE A 388 -22.06 -19.75 3.90
CA PHE A 388 -23.04 -18.68 3.73
C PHE A 388 -22.89 -17.60 4.81
N GLU A 389 -22.70 -17.99 6.07
CA GLU A 389 -22.61 -17.10 7.24
C GLU A 389 -21.36 -16.20 7.22
N GLU A 390 -20.25 -16.70 6.66
CA GLU A 390 -19.02 -15.95 6.49
C GLU A 390 -19.22 -14.85 5.44
N CYS A 391 -19.81 -15.21 4.29
CA CYS A 391 -20.16 -14.26 3.24
C CYS A 391 -21.21 -13.24 3.72
N GLU A 392 -22.18 -13.66 4.54
CA GLU A 392 -23.18 -12.76 5.13
C GLU A 392 -22.54 -11.75 6.10
N SER A 393 -21.54 -12.19 6.87
CA SER A 393 -20.81 -11.32 7.80
C SER A 393 -20.01 -10.25 7.07
N LEU A 394 -19.35 -10.61 5.97
CA LEU A 394 -18.68 -9.65 5.10
C LEU A 394 -19.66 -8.69 4.43
N HIS A 395 -20.75 -9.22 3.89
CA HIS A 395 -21.81 -8.40 3.31
C HIS A 395 -22.36 -7.37 4.33
N ARG A 396 -22.56 -7.80 5.59
CA ARG A 396 -22.97 -6.92 6.69
C ARG A 396 -21.93 -5.84 6.99
N ALA A 397 -20.64 -6.18 7.04
CA ALA A 397 -19.55 -5.22 7.22
C ALA A 397 -19.56 -4.16 6.12
N PHE A 398 -19.68 -4.58 4.85
CA PHE A 398 -19.69 -3.66 3.71
C PHE A 398 -20.91 -2.74 3.76
N ARG A 399 -22.10 -3.30 4.01
CA ARG A 399 -23.35 -2.52 4.14
C ARG A 399 -23.37 -1.55 5.31
N ALA A 400 -22.64 -1.83 6.39
CA ALA A 400 -22.47 -0.89 7.49
C ALA A 400 -21.59 0.31 7.07
N ARG A 401 -20.57 0.08 6.23
CA ARG A 401 -19.66 1.12 5.75
C ARG A 401 -20.25 1.98 4.63
N THR A 402 -21.00 1.39 3.68
CA THR A 402 -21.53 2.08 2.48
C THR A 402 -22.23 3.41 2.77
N PRO A 403 -23.17 3.52 3.74
CA PRO A 403 -23.91 4.75 3.98
C PRO A 403 -23.04 5.92 4.45
N LEU A 404 -21.89 5.63 5.07
CA LEU A 404 -20.95 6.64 5.54
C LEU A 404 -20.28 7.41 4.39
N LEU A 405 -20.34 6.89 3.17
CA LEU A 405 -19.76 7.50 1.98
C LEU A 405 -20.80 8.14 1.04
N HIS A 406 -22.10 7.96 1.28
CA HIS A 406 -23.15 8.44 0.36
C HIS A 406 -23.15 9.95 0.14
N TRP A 407 -22.61 10.73 1.08
CA TRP A 407 -22.43 12.17 0.94
C TRP A 407 -21.58 12.53 -0.29
N CYS A 408 -20.74 11.62 -0.78
CA CYS A 408 -19.93 11.82 -1.97
C CYS A 408 -20.78 12.03 -3.24
N ARG A 409 -22.08 11.69 -3.22
CA ARG A 409 -22.99 11.87 -4.36
C ARG A 409 -23.57 13.28 -4.45
N GLU A 410 -23.27 14.16 -3.49
CA GLU A 410 -23.69 15.55 -3.50
C GLU A 410 -23.05 16.33 -4.67
N ASP A 411 -23.84 17.18 -5.35
CA ASP A 411 -23.26 18.13 -6.29
C ASP A 411 -22.64 19.31 -5.53
N LEU A 412 -21.30 19.30 -5.41
CA LEU A 412 -20.57 20.34 -4.71
C LEU A 412 -20.53 21.67 -5.47
N GLY A 413 -20.82 21.66 -6.78
CA GLY A 413 -20.64 22.81 -7.67
C GLY A 413 -19.18 23.21 -7.90
N GLU A 414 -18.95 24.06 -8.90
CA GLU A 414 -17.60 24.50 -9.32
C GLU A 414 -16.86 25.33 -8.25
N ALA A 415 -17.58 25.95 -7.31
CA ALA A 415 -17.02 26.82 -6.28
C ALA A 415 -16.52 26.08 -5.03
N ALA A 416 -16.65 24.75 -4.99
CA ALA A 416 -16.26 23.97 -3.82
C ALA A 416 -14.74 24.03 -3.55
N PRO A 417 -14.32 24.13 -2.27
CA PRO A 417 -12.90 24.11 -1.91
C PRO A 417 -12.19 22.89 -2.50
N LEU A 418 -10.94 23.06 -2.96
CA LEU A 418 -10.15 21.99 -3.59
C LEU A 418 -10.07 20.74 -2.71
N ARG A 419 -9.76 20.91 -1.41
CA ARG A 419 -9.69 19.81 -0.44
C ARG A 419 -11.02 19.07 -0.28
N ARG A 420 -12.15 19.78 -0.35
CA ARG A 420 -13.49 19.15 -0.35
C ARG A 420 -13.73 18.32 -1.62
N ARG A 421 -13.29 18.81 -2.78
CA ARG A 421 -13.34 18.06 -4.05
C ARG A 421 -12.47 16.80 -3.99
N TYR A 422 -11.27 16.89 -3.41
CA TYR A 422 -10.40 15.72 -3.20
C TYR A 422 -11.02 14.70 -2.25
N ALA A 423 -11.58 15.14 -1.13
CA ALA A 423 -12.27 14.27 -0.20
C ALA A 423 -13.46 13.55 -0.86
N GLN A 424 -14.26 14.27 -1.66
CA GLN A 424 -15.36 13.67 -2.43
C GLN A 424 -14.86 12.60 -3.40
N ARG A 425 -13.74 12.84 -4.10
CA ARG A 425 -13.14 11.86 -5.01
C ARG A 425 -12.70 10.60 -4.28
N VAL A 426 -12.06 10.73 -3.12
CA VAL A 426 -11.70 9.57 -2.29
C VAL A 426 -12.95 8.81 -1.84
N ALA A 427 -14.00 9.51 -1.39
CA ALA A 427 -15.23 8.85 -0.96
C ALA A 427 -15.97 8.15 -2.12
N GLU A 428 -16.00 8.75 -3.31
CA GLU A 428 -16.50 8.12 -4.54
C GLU A 428 -15.70 6.86 -4.90
N ALA A 429 -14.38 6.91 -4.72
CA ALA A 429 -13.47 5.77 -4.94
C ALA A 429 -13.86 4.57 -4.12
N GLU A 430 -13.88 4.79 -2.81
CA GLU A 430 -14.06 3.77 -1.81
C GLU A 430 -15.49 3.22 -1.87
N LEU A 431 -16.47 4.07 -2.16
CA LEU A 431 -17.85 3.64 -2.34
C LEU A 431 -18.00 2.66 -3.51
N ARG A 432 -17.33 2.92 -4.64
CA ARG A 432 -17.35 2.00 -5.79
C ARG A 432 -16.71 0.66 -5.48
N VAL A 433 -15.57 0.67 -4.79
CA VAL A 433 -14.89 -0.56 -4.36
C VAL A 433 -15.82 -1.37 -3.43
N LEU A 434 -16.47 -0.70 -2.47
CA LEU A 434 -17.45 -1.35 -1.58
C LEU A 434 -18.66 -1.92 -2.33
N GLU A 435 -19.23 -1.18 -3.28
CA GLU A 435 -20.37 -1.62 -4.08
C GLU A 435 -20.02 -2.88 -4.90
N HIS A 436 -18.81 -2.91 -5.47
CA HIS A 436 -18.30 -4.07 -6.20
C HIS A 436 -18.03 -5.28 -5.29
N ALA A 437 -17.38 -5.06 -4.15
CA ALA A 437 -17.17 -6.10 -3.14
C ALA A 437 -18.50 -6.65 -2.60
N THR A 438 -19.50 -5.79 -2.41
CA THR A 438 -20.86 -6.17 -1.99
C THR A 438 -21.54 -7.07 -3.02
N LYS A 439 -21.40 -6.75 -4.31
CA LYS A 439 -21.93 -7.60 -5.40
C LYS A 439 -21.24 -8.96 -5.43
N SER A 440 -19.91 -8.98 -5.29
CA SER A 440 -19.13 -10.21 -5.26
C SER A 440 -19.51 -11.10 -4.07
N CYS A 441 -19.72 -10.53 -2.88
CA CYS A 441 -20.25 -11.28 -1.73
C CYS A 441 -21.64 -11.85 -1.97
N LEU A 442 -22.54 -11.11 -2.63
CA LEU A 442 -23.88 -11.61 -2.96
C LEU A 442 -23.81 -12.80 -3.93
N GLU A 443 -22.94 -12.74 -4.93
CA GLU A 443 -22.72 -13.85 -5.86
C GLU A 443 -22.20 -15.10 -5.15
N LEU A 444 -21.26 -14.94 -4.20
CA LEU A 444 -20.76 -16.04 -3.37
C LEU A 444 -21.82 -16.63 -2.44
N MET A 445 -22.70 -15.80 -1.86
CA MET A 445 -23.81 -16.30 -1.05
C MET A 445 -24.83 -17.08 -1.90
N CYS A 446 -25.11 -16.63 -3.13
CA CYS A 446 -25.99 -17.37 -4.03
C CYS A 446 -25.41 -18.72 -4.41
N SER A 447 -24.12 -18.80 -4.77
CA SER A 447 -23.49 -20.09 -5.09
C SER A 447 -23.45 -21.03 -3.89
N ALA A 448 -23.15 -20.53 -2.69
CA ALA A 448 -23.11 -21.36 -1.48
C ALA A 448 -24.49 -21.91 -1.08
N GLN A 449 -25.58 -21.21 -1.45
CA GLN A 449 -26.93 -21.70 -1.23
C GLN A 449 -27.33 -22.76 -2.26
N GLU A 450 -26.92 -22.59 -3.52
CA GLU A 450 -27.15 -23.60 -4.58
C GLU A 450 -26.39 -24.91 -4.28
N ASP A 451 -25.14 -24.84 -3.83
CA ASP A 451 -24.36 -26.03 -3.45
C ASP A 451 -24.98 -26.77 -2.24
N GLY A 452 -25.51 -26.03 -1.25
CA GLY A 452 -26.17 -26.62 -0.08
C GLY A 452 -27.53 -27.25 -0.40
N ASP A 453 -28.31 -26.65 -1.31
CA ASP A 453 -29.57 -27.24 -1.78
C ASP A 453 -29.30 -28.53 -2.61
N GLU A 454 -28.19 -28.61 -3.36
CA GLU A 454 -27.77 -29.83 -4.08
C GLU A 454 -27.31 -30.95 -3.13
N ASP A 455 -26.54 -30.62 -2.08
CA ASP A 455 -26.12 -31.60 -1.06
C ASP A 455 -27.33 -32.11 -0.24
N ASP A 456 -28.30 -31.24 0.09
CA ASP A 456 -29.54 -31.63 0.78
C ASP A 456 -30.45 -32.51 -0.11
N GLU A 457 -30.46 -32.28 -1.44
CA GLU A 457 -31.18 -33.14 -2.39
C GLU A 457 -30.48 -34.50 -2.57
N GLU A 458 -29.15 -34.58 -2.59
CA GLU A 458 -28.41 -35.84 -2.63
C GLU A 458 -28.56 -36.66 -1.31
N GLU A 459 -28.52 -36.02 -0.13
CA GLU A 459 -28.78 -36.71 1.15
C GLU A 459 -30.24 -37.19 1.27
N ALA A 460 -31.21 -36.42 0.75
CA ALA A 460 -32.61 -36.84 0.73
C ALA A 460 -32.88 -38.02 -0.22
N ASP A 461 -32.19 -38.07 -1.38
CA ASP A 461 -32.27 -39.20 -2.31
C ASP A 461 -31.61 -40.46 -1.74
N ASP A 462 -30.53 -40.33 -0.94
CA ASP A 462 -29.90 -41.44 -0.23
C ASP A 462 -30.75 -41.94 0.95
N GLU A 463 -31.46 -41.06 1.68
CA GLU A 463 -32.41 -41.46 2.73
C GLU A 463 -33.69 -42.12 2.16
N GLU A 464 -34.23 -41.66 1.01
CA GLU A 464 -35.36 -42.34 0.34
C GLU A 464 -34.96 -43.70 -0.24
N ALA A 465 -33.71 -43.88 -0.68
CA ALA A 465 -33.20 -45.18 -1.14
C ALA A 465 -33.09 -46.23 -0.02
N ASP A 466 -32.81 -45.81 1.21
CA ASP A 466 -32.75 -46.69 2.38
C ASP A 466 -34.14 -47.04 2.95
N GLU A 467 -35.17 -46.21 2.71
CA GLU A 467 -36.55 -46.53 3.12
C GLU A 467 -37.23 -47.55 2.17
N GLU A 468 -36.89 -47.60 0.88
CA GLU A 468 -37.46 -48.57 -0.07
C GLU A 468 -36.94 -50.03 0.13
N GLU A 469 -35.81 -50.27 0.79
CA GLU A 469 -35.33 -51.63 1.10
C GLU A 469 -35.95 -52.26 2.36
N SER A 470 -36.77 -51.53 3.14
CA SER A 470 -37.34 -52.04 4.40
C SER A 470 -38.74 -52.69 4.28
N GLY A 471 -39.35 -52.68 3.08
CA GLY A 471 -40.74 -53.06 2.86
C GLY A 471 -40.99 -54.45 2.25
N GLY A 472 -40.66 -55.56 2.93
CA GLY A 472 -41.22 -56.86 2.52
C GLY A 472 -40.64 -58.13 3.14
N SER A 473 -41.20 -58.60 4.26
CA SER A 473 -41.12 -60.02 4.63
C SER A 473 -42.29 -60.49 5.48
N SER A 474 -43.13 -61.37 4.92
CA SER A 474 -43.90 -62.33 5.72
C SER A 474 -44.10 -63.65 4.95
N GLY A 475 -43.29 -64.64 5.34
CA GLY A 475 -43.67 -66.00 5.72
C GLY A 475 -44.31 -66.98 4.71
N GLY A 476 -43.64 -68.13 4.51
CA GLY A 476 -44.31 -69.39 4.16
C GLY A 476 -43.39 -70.43 3.51
N SER A 477 -43.13 -71.53 4.22
CA SER A 477 -42.21 -72.64 3.93
C SER A 477 -42.71 -73.63 2.86
N ASP A 478 -41.78 -74.38 2.23
CA ASP A 478 -41.68 -75.85 2.33
C ASP A 478 -40.61 -76.47 1.36
N GLU A 479 -39.73 -77.28 1.97
CA GLU A 479 -39.06 -78.54 1.56
C GLU A 479 -38.51 -78.81 0.12
N ASP A 480 -37.16 -78.81 0.00
CA ASP A 480 -36.21 -79.90 -0.46
C ASP A 480 -36.28 -80.51 -1.91
N PRO A 481 -35.25 -81.23 -2.42
CA PRO A 481 -33.90 -80.80 -2.83
C PRO A 481 -33.47 -81.30 -4.26
N CYS A 482 -32.51 -80.66 -4.95
CA CYS A 482 -31.64 -81.31 -5.97
C CYS A 482 -30.50 -80.40 -6.49
N GLU A 483 -29.26 -80.89 -6.38
CA GLU A 483 -28.06 -80.50 -7.16
C GLU A 483 -28.13 -80.96 -8.64
N PRO A 484 -27.12 -80.73 -9.51
CA PRO A 484 -26.20 -79.60 -9.70
C PRO A 484 -26.07 -79.19 -11.19
N THR A 485 -25.24 -78.18 -11.48
CA THR A 485 -24.51 -77.80 -12.74
C THR A 485 -24.63 -76.28 -12.90
N GLY A 486 -23.65 -75.47 -13.29
CA GLY A 486 -22.30 -75.65 -13.82
C GLY A 486 -21.97 -74.38 -14.62
N VAL A 487 -20.68 -74.07 -14.76
CA VAL A 487 -20.08 -73.28 -15.87
C VAL A 487 -20.04 -71.74 -15.72
N GLU A 488 -18.78 -71.24 -15.55
CA GLU A 488 -18.05 -70.19 -16.31
C GLU A 488 -18.80 -68.93 -16.81
N ALA A 489 -18.21 -67.74 -16.95
CA ALA A 489 -16.90 -67.17 -16.67
C ALA A 489 -16.91 -65.68 -17.11
N LYS A 490 -15.92 -64.95 -16.59
CA LYS A 490 -15.06 -63.96 -17.30
C LYS A 490 -15.63 -62.65 -17.85
N ARG A 491 -14.85 -61.61 -17.48
CA ARG A 491 -14.32 -60.50 -18.31
C ARG A 491 -15.31 -59.36 -18.58
N ARG A 492 -14.93 -58.09 -18.63
CA ARG A 492 -13.64 -57.42 -18.92
C ARG A 492 -13.89 -55.92 -18.59
N ARG A 493 -13.07 -55.23 -17.79
CA ARG A 493 -12.01 -54.29 -18.24
C ARG A 493 -12.10 -53.88 -19.72
N VAL A 494 -12.16 -52.57 -19.97
CA VAL A 494 -11.09 -51.71 -20.53
C VAL A 494 -11.73 -50.44 -21.07
N GLY A 495 -11.12 -49.30 -20.76
CA GLY A 495 -11.35 -48.03 -21.42
C GLY A 495 -10.77 -46.91 -20.58
#